data_AF-A0A359E8A0-F1
#
_entry.id   AF-A0A359E8A0-F1
#
_cell.length_a   1.000
_cell.length_b   1.000
_cell.length_c   1.000
_cell.angle_alpha   90.00
_cell.angle_beta   90.00
_cell.angle_gamma   90.00
#
_symmetry.space_group_name_H-M   'P 1'
#
loop_
_entity.id
_entity.type
_entity.pdbx_description
1 polymer ?
#
loop_
_entity_poly.entity_id
_entity_poly.type
_entity_poly.pdbx_seq_one_letter_code
_entity_poly.pdbx_strand_id
1 'polypeptide(L)'
;MKKFSALVLLFAFTATFSVQAQIKINEIVASNSASHEDENGQSDDWVEIYNTSDVSINFGGMYVSDDPDEFDKWQIPTGQSAATTIAPGAYLILWFDEDTDQGPL
;
A
#
# COMPACT_ATOMS: atom_id res chain seq x y z
N MET A 1 27.01 57.66 21.88
CA MET A 1 26.80 56.77 20.71
C MET A 1 25.74 55.75 21.09
N LYS A 2 24.57 55.76 20.43
CA LYS A 2 23.40 54.95 20.79
C LYS A 2 23.63 53.51 20.31
N LYS A 3 23.61 52.53 21.22
CA LYS A 3 23.71 51.10 20.88
C LYS A 3 22.38 50.67 20.25
N PHE A 4 22.36 50.39 18.96
CA PHE A 4 21.23 49.76 18.29
C PHE A 4 21.33 48.25 18.53
N SER A 5 20.52 47.73 19.44
CA SER A 5 20.32 46.29 19.60
C SER A 5 19.31 45.84 18.54
N ALA A 6 19.78 45.18 17.49
CA ALA A 6 18.91 44.49 16.54
C ALA A 6 18.36 43.23 17.22
N LEU A 7 17.09 43.26 17.59
CA LEU A 7 16.36 42.07 18.04
C LEU A 7 15.98 41.28 16.79
N VAL A 8 16.74 40.22 16.48
CA VAL A 8 16.36 39.26 15.44
C VAL A 8 15.26 38.38 16.01
N LEU A 9 14.01 38.66 15.65
CA LEU A 9 12.89 37.76 15.89
C LEU A 9 13.04 36.55 14.95
N LEU A 10 13.57 35.45 15.47
CA LEU A 10 13.58 34.16 14.78
C LEU A 10 12.17 33.58 14.85
N PHE A 11 11.37 33.79 13.80
CA PHE A 11 10.09 33.11 13.64
C PHE A 11 10.39 31.64 13.30
N ALA A 12 10.21 30.73 14.26
CA ALA A 12 10.33 29.30 14.02
C ALA A 12 9.14 28.87 13.14
N PHE A 13 9.37 28.71 11.83
CA PHE A 13 8.40 28.12 10.92
C PHE A 13 8.42 26.60 11.13
N THR A 14 7.49 26.10 11.95
CA THR A 14 7.30 24.66 12.10
C THR A 14 6.57 24.13 10.88
N ALA A 15 7.31 23.57 9.92
CA ALA A 15 6.74 22.79 8.84
C ALA A 15 6.17 21.49 9.43
N THR A 16 4.87 21.28 9.30
CA THR A 16 4.22 20.01 9.62
C THR A 16 4.38 19.07 8.43
N PHE A 17 5.20 18.03 8.57
CA PHE A 17 5.26 16.95 7.60
C PHE A 17 4.21 15.90 7.97
N SER A 18 3.24 15.66 7.08
CA SER A 18 2.34 14.52 7.21
C SER A 18 3.04 13.29 6.64
N VAL A 19 3.28 12.28 7.47
CA VAL A 19 3.71 10.96 6.99
C VAL A 19 2.45 10.22 6.57
N GLN A 20 2.35 9.87 5.29
CA GLN A 20 1.26 9.07 4.76
C GLN A 20 1.80 7.72 4.31
N ALA A 21 1.01 6.65 4.51
CA ALA A 21 1.33 5.35 3.96
C ALA A 21 1.44 5.44 2.42
N GLN A 22 2.51 4.86 1.88
CA GLN A 22 2.80 4.85 0.45
C GLN A 22 2.07 3.72 -0.28
N ILE A 23 1.84 2.61 0.42
CA ILE A 23 0.98 1.53 -0.02
C ILE A 23 -0.44 1.80 0.47
N LYS A 24 -1.41 1.74 -0.44
CA LYS A 24 -2.82 1.98 -0.15
C LYS A 24 -3.69 0.88 -0.75
N ILE A 25 -4.77 0.57 -0.05
CA ILE A 25 -5.93 -0.07 -0.67
C ILE A 25 -6.63 1.01 -1.52
N ASN A 26 -6.72 0.82 -2.83
CA ASN A 26 -7.31 1.78 -3.76
C ASN A 26 -8.72 1.39 -4.19
N GLU A 27 -8.97 0.09 -4.42
CA GLU A 27 -10.28 -0.46 -4.79
C GLU A 27 -10.52 -1.82 -4.12
N ILE A 28 -11.79 -2.13 -3.88
CA ILE A 28 -12.27 -3.42 -3.34
C ILE A 28 -13.48 -3.84 -4.16
N VAL A 29 -13.46 -5.06 -4.67
CA VAL A 29 -14.60 -5.68 -5.34
C VAL A 29 -14.90 -7.02 -4.66
N ALA A 30 -15.99 -7.05 -3.89
CA ALA A 30 -16.45 -8.22 -3.14
C ALA A 30 -17.64 -8.96 -3.82
N SER A 31 -17.87 -8.66 -5.10
CA SER A 31 -18.84 -9.35 -5.95
C SER A 31 -18.50 -9.05 -7.40
N ASN A 32 -17.50 -9.78 -7.90
CA ASN A 32 -16.97 -9.56 -9.23
C ASN A 32 -17.81 -10.28 -10.29
N SER A 33 -18.68 -9.54 -10.97
CA SER A 33 -19.52 -10.10 -12.05
C SER A 33 -19.04 -9.73 -13.46
N ALA A 34 -18.09 -8.80 -13.60
CA ALA A 34 -17.73 -8.22 -14.89
C ALA A 34 -16.40 -7.42 -14.94
N SER A 35 -15.56 -7.39 -13.89
CA SER A 35 -14.38 -6.51 -13.88
C SER A 35 -13.12 -7.21 -14.37
N HIS A 36 -12.62 -8.18 -13.60
CA HIS A 36 -11.36 -8.87 -13.84
C HIS A 36 -11.55 -10.37 -13.75
N GLU A 37 -10.76 -11.11 -14.51
CA GLU A 37 -10.59 -12.56 -14.34
C GLU A 37 -9.17 -12.79 -13.85
N ASP A 38 -9.00 -13.77 -12.96
CA ASP A 38 -7.68 -14.24 -12.52
C ASP A 38 -6.97 -15.02 -13.64
N GLU A 39 -5.76 -15.50 -13.35
CA GLU A 39 -4.95 -16.31 -14.27
C GLU A 39 -5.63 -17.65 -14.67
N ASN A 40 -6.66 -18.06 -13.93
CA ASN A 40 -7.41 -19.29 -14.10
C ASN A 40 -8.76 -19.07 -14.81
N GLY A 41 -9.12 -17.82 -15.13
CA GLY A 41 -10.37 -17.45 -15.79
C GLY A 41 -11.57 -17.34 -14.85
N GLN A 42 -11.32 -17.18 -13.55
CA GLN A 42 -12.34 -17.04 -12.51
C GLN A 42 -12.56 -15.57 -12.17
N SER A 43 -13.80 -15.20 -11.85
CA SER A 43 -14.16 -13.83 -11.42
C SER A 43 -14.28 -13.77 -9.91
N ASP A 44 -13.16 -13.97 -9.23
CA ASP A 44 -13.11 -13.94 -7.76
C ASP A 44 -13.05 -12.50 -7.23
N ASP A 45 -13.24 -12.38 -5.92
CA ASP A 45 -13.14 -11.12 -5.20
C ASP A 45 -11.69 -10.63 -5.19
N TRP A 46 -11.51 -9.30 -5.21
CA TRP A 46 -10.17 -8.75 -5.28
C TRP A 46 -10.02 -7.38 -4.64
N VAL A 47 -8.77 -7.06 -4.31
CA VAL A 47 -8.37 -5.76 -3.76
C VAL A 47 -7.20 -5.20 -4.57
N GLU A 48 -7.32 -3.94 -4.98
CA GLU A 48 -6.21 -3.22 -5.62
C GLU A 48 -5.32 -2.56 -4.56
N ILE A 49 -4.03 -2.87 -4.64
CA ILE A 49 -2.97 -2.28 -3.83
C ILE A 49 -2.17 -1.33 -4.69
N TYR A 50 -2.20 -0.04 -4.33
CA TYR A 50 -1.59 1.05 -5.08
C TYR A 50 -0.35 1.60 -4.37
N ASN A 51 0.73 1.81 -5.12
CA ASN A 51 1.93 2.50 -4.66
C ASN A 51 1.88 3.99 -5.05
N THR A 52 1.65 4.86 -4.08
CA THR A 52 1.59 6.31 -4.28
C THR A 52 2.96 6.99 -4.35
N SER A 53 4.05 6.25 -4.14
CA SER A 53 5.40 6.83 -4.08
C SER A 53 6.04 6.96 -5.46
N ASP A 54 7.18 7.63 -5.49
CA ASP A 54 8.05 7.78 -6.66
C ASP A 54 9.13 6.69 -6.76
N VAL A 55 9.07 5.67 -5.91
CA VAL A 55 10.02 4.54 -5.87
C VAL A 55 9.27 3.20 -5.90
N SER A 56 9.90 2.13 -6.38
CA SER A 56 9.31 0.80 -6.29
C SER A 56 9.27 0.33 -4.84
N ILE A 57 8.16 -0.28 -4.42
CA ILE A 57 7.97 -0.82 -3.08
C ILE A 57 7.71 -2.32 -3.16
N ASN A 58 8.54 -3.10 -2.48
CA ASN A 58 8.25 -4.49 -2.19
C ASN A 58 7.47 -4.56 -0.87
N PHE A 59 6.25 -5.09 -0.92
CA PHE A 59 5.37 -5.24 0.24
C PHE A 59 5.26 -6.70 0.72
N GLY A 60 6.08 -7.60 0.18
CA GLY A 60 6.21 -8.98 0.68
C GLY A 60 6.52 -9.01 2.18
N GLY A 61 5.86 -9.92 2.89
CA GLY A 61 5.94 -10.06 4.34
C GLY A 61 4.99 -9.17 5.13
N MET A 62 4.29 -8.23 4.50
CA MET A 62 3.14 -7.56 5.10
C MET A 62 1.97 -8.54 5.28
N TYR A 63 0.98 -8.15 6.07
CA TYR A 63 -0.21 -8.95 6.33
C TYR A 63 -1.47 -8.23 5.86
N VAL A 64 -2.43 -9.02 5.39
CA VAL A 64 -3.81 -8.61 5.15
C VAL A 64 -4.66 -9.22 6.25
N SER A 65 -5.63 -8.45 6.74
CA SER A 65 -6.63 -8.93 7.69
C SER A 65 -7.93 -8.16 7.51
N ASP A 66 -9.04 -8.88 7.71
CA ASP A 66 -10.40 -8.37 7.80
C ASP A 66 -10.89 -8.24 9.26
N ASP A 67 -10.04 -8.60 10.23
CA ASP A 67 -10.36 -8.60 11.66
C ASP A 67 -9.50 -7.57 12.41
N PRO A 68 -10.13 -6.59 13.08
CA PRO A 68 -9.41 -5.55 13.82
C PRO A 68 -8.70 -6.07 15.07
N ASP A 69 -8.96 -7.31 15.52
CA ASP A 69 -8.33 -7.93 16.68
C ASP A 69 -7.25 -8.97 16.29
N GLU A 70 -7.14 -9.33 15.00
CA GLU A 70 -6.17 -10.29 14.47
C GLU A 70 -5.47 -9.73 13.23
N PHE A 71 -4.34 -9.03 13.41
CA PHE A 71 -3.69 -8.29 12.31
C PHE A 71 -2.80 -9.15 11.39
N ASP A 72 -2.58 -10.42 11.70
CA ASP A 72 -1.60 -11.30 11.05
C ASP A 72 -2.19 -12.52 10.34
N LYS A 73 -3.47 -12.44 9.91
CA LYS A 73 -4.20 -13.53 9.26
C LYS A 73 -3.53 -14.09 8.00
N TRP A 74 -3.27 -13.23 7.01
CA TRP A 74 -2.72 -13.66 5.72
C TRP A 74 -1.44 -12.91 5.39
N GLN A 75 -0.31 -13.61 5.34
CA GLN A 75 0.98 -13.01 5.01
C GLN A 75 1.21 -12.99 3.49
N ILE A 76 1.58 -11.83 2.96
CA ILE A 76 2.05 -11.70 1.58
C ILE A 76 3.39 -12.42 1.42
N PRO A 77 3.60 -13.26 0.39
CA PRO A 77 4.83 -14.04 0.25
C PRO A 77 6.13 -13.21 0.23
N THR A 78 7.13 -13.64 0.98
CA THR A 78 8.42 -12.94 1.09
C THR A 78 9.45 -13.37 0.02
N GLY A 79 9.26 -14.55 -0.59
CA GLY A 79 10.20 -15.13 -1.57
C GLY A 79 9.96 -14.75 -3.03
N GLN A 80 8.91 -13.98 -3.32
CA GLN A 80 8.42 -13.73 -4.68
C GLN A 80 8.47 -12.25 -5.06
N SER A 81 9.63 -11.62 -4.91
CA SER A 81 9.79 -10.16 -5.10
C SER A 81 9.35 -9.66 -6.48
N ALA A 82 9.40 -10.49 -7.51
CA ALA A 82 8.89 -10.14 -8.83
C ALA A 82 7.35 -9.94 -8.84
N ALA A 83 6.62 -10.72 -8.03
CA ALA A 83 5.18 -10.59 -7.86
C ALA A 83 4.82 -9.53 -6.81
N THR A 84 5.65 -9.34 -5.77
CA THR A 84 5.33 -8.47 -4.63
C THR A 84 5.95 -7.08 -4.68
N THR A 85 6.52 -6.68 -5.82
CA THR A 85 7.06 -5.33 -6.01
C THR A 85 6.15 -4.49 -6.90
N ILE A 86 5.67 -3.38 -6.36
CA ILE A 86 4.84 -2.41 -7.08
C ILE A 86 5.71 -1.26 -7.54
N ALA A 87 5.75 -1.01 -8.85
CA ALA A 87 6.47 0.13 -9.44
C ALA A 87 5.88 1.48 -8.97
N PRO A 88 6.62 2.60 -9.13
CA PRO A 88 6.11 3.93 -8.77
C PRO A 88 4.79 4.24 -9.49
N GLY A 89 3.76 4.62 -8.75
CA GLY A 89 2.45 4.95 -9.32
C GLY A 89 1.74 3.78 -10.02
N ALA A 90 2.17 2.53 -9.78
CA ALA A 90 1.52 1.33 -10.28
C ALA A 90 0.67 0.67 -9.17
N TYR A 91 -0.08 -0.36 -9.56
CA TYR A 91 -0.88 -1.16 -8.66
C TYR A 91 -0.67 -2.66 -8.90
N LEU A 92 -1.10 -3.46 -7.94
CA LEU A 92 -1.29 -4.90 -8.08
C LEU A 92 -2.67 -5.28 -7.57
N ILE A 93 -3.16 -6.40 -8.06
CA ILE A 93 -4.38 -7.04 -7.59
C ILE A 93 -3.97 -8.16 -6.62
N LEU A 94 -4.65 -8.22 -5.49
CA LEU A 94 -4.66 -9.37 -4.59
C LEU A 94 -6.00 -10.10 -4.78
N TRP A 95 -5.94 -11.41 -5.01
CA TRP A 95 -7.14 -12.24 -5.17
C TRP A 95 -7.57 -12.81 -3.83
N PHE A 96 -8.88 -12.82 -3.60
CA PHE A 96 -9.52 -13.32 -2.39
C PHE A 96 -10.38 -14.53 -2.77
N ASP A 97 -9.74 -15.50 -3.42
CA ASP A 97 -10.34 -16.70 -4.04
C ASP A 97 -10.40 -17.93 -3.10
N GLU A 98 -9.75 -17.83 -1.94
CA GLU A 98 -9.56 -18.92 -0.96
C GLU A 98 -8.73 -20.12 -1.49
N ASP A 99 -7.95 -19.95 -2.57
CA ASP A 99 -7.17 -21.01 -3.21
C ASP A 99 -5.67 -20.71 -3.27
N THR A 100 -4.93 -21.21 -2.26
CA THR A 100 -3.47 -21.01 -2.18
C THR A 100 -2.65 -21.75 -3.24
N ASP A 101 -3.28 -22.62 -4.05
CA ASP A 101 -2.60 -23.31 -5.15
C ASP A 101 -2.59 -22.46 -6.44
N GLN A 102 -3.34 -21.35 -6.48
CA GLN A 102 -3.46 -20.46 -7.63
C GLN A 102 -2.64 -19.18 -7.45
N GLY A 103 -1.52 -19.12 -8.15
CA GLY A 103 -0.67 -17.94 -8.17
C GLY A 103 -0.05 -17.60 -6.80
N PRO A 104 0.66 -16.47 -6.72
CA PRO A 104 1.33 -16.04 -5.50
C PRO A 104 0.57 -14.97 -4.69
N LEU A 105 -0.51 -14.39 -5.23
CA LEU A 105 -1.18 -13.19 -4.72
C LEU A 105 -2.67 -13.21 -5.02
#